data_AF-V5WM06-F1
#
_entry.id   AF-V5WM06-F1
#
_cell.length_a   1.000
_cell.length_b   1.000
_cell.length_c   1.000
_cell.angle_alpha   90.00
_cell.angle_beta   90.00
_cell.angle_gamma   90.00
#
_symmetry.space_group_name_H-M   'P 1'
#
loop_
_entity.id
_entity.type
_entity.pdbx_description
1 polymer ?
#
loop_
_entity_poly.entity_id
_entity_poly.type
_entity_poly.pdbx_seq_one_letter_code
_entity_poly.pdbx_strand_id
1 'polypeptide(L)'
;MESGLDPDSLLLNKRPLSYYFFAHIEENLPLYRPLFTDPRGAVVLEAVRAATESMSYQLHQPLRKRAGSPWDEDRAGLTAAYLSGALLASARNWVLRGCPENSRVIAYWFSAMAAPGLLELMGISQ
;
A
#
# COMPACT_ATOMS: atom_id res chain seq x y z
N MET A 1 -5.01 -12.12 -19.97
CA MET A 1 -4.26 -12.31 -18.72
C MET A 1 -5.26 -12.09 -17.59
N GLU A 2 -5.79 -13.16 -17.01
CA GLU A 2 -6.77 -13.03 -15.92
C GLU A 2 -6.13 -12.24 -14.78
N SER A 3 -6.79 -11.15 -14.37
CA SER A 3 -6.30 -10.30 -13.30
C SER A 3 -6.28 -11.15 -12.03
N GLY A 4 -5.10 -11.51 -11.53
CA GLY A 4 -4.91 -12.29 -10.30
C GLY A 4 -5.33 -11.56 -9.02
N LEU A 5 -6.06 -10.45 -9.16
CA LEU A 5 -6.68 -9.68 -8.09
C LEU A 5 -8.01 -10.35 -7.76
N ASP A 6 -8.07 -10.97 -6.59
CA ASP A 6 -9.32 -11.48 -6.04
C ASP A 6 -10.18 -10.29 -5.56
N PRO A 7 -11.36 -10.05 -6.17
CA PRO A 7 -12.19 -8.91 -5.83
C PRO A 7 -12.79 -9.02 -4.41
N ASP A 8 -12.89 -10.22 -3.84
CA ASP A 8 -13.48 -10.49 -2.52
C ASP A 8 -12.49 -10.34 -1.37
N SER A 9 -11.21 -10.65 -1.62
CA SER A 9 -10.17 -10.57 -0.58
C SER A 9 -9.18 -9.43 -0.78
N LEU A 10 -9.19 -8.77 -1.95
CA LEU A 10 -8.21 -7.76 -2.39
C LEU A 10 -6.78 -8.24 -2.40
N LEU A 11 -6.64 -9.55 -2.44
CA LEU A 11 -5.36 -10.17 -2.53
C LEU A 11 -5.01 -10.26 -4.02
N LEU A 12 -3.83 -9.75 -4.36
CA LEU A 12 -3.20 -10.08 -5.62
C LEU A 12 -2.40 -11.35 -5.40
N ASN A 13 -2.78 -12.44 -6.08
CA ASN A 13 -2.19 -13.78 -5.92
C ASN A 13 -2.14 -14.26 -4.45
N LYS A 14 -3.24 -14.10 -3.70
CA LYS A 14 -3.36 -14.47 -2.27
C LYS A 14 -2.40 -13.69 -1.35
N ARG A 15 -1.93 -12.51 -1.77
CA ARG A 15 -1.13 -11.60 -0.95
C ARG A 15 -1.71 -10.19 -0.97
N PRO A 16 -1.59 -9.42 0.13
CA PRO A 16 -2.01 -8.03 0.11
C PRO A 16 -1.19 -7.23 -0.91
N LEU A 17 -1.77 -6.19 -1.50
CA LEU A 17 -1.08 -5.35 -2.49
C LEU A 17 0.24 -4.78 -1.96
N SER A 18 0.28 -4.42 -0.68
CA SER A 18 1.48 -3.94 0.02
C SER A 18 2.64 -4.94 0.01
N TYR A 19 2.38 -6.25 -0.16
CA TYR A 19 3.42 -7.27 -0.23
C TYR A 19 4.42 -7.00 -1.34
N TYR A 20 3.94 -6.66 -2.53
CA TYR A 20 4.81 -6.46 -3.69
C TYR A 20 5.73 -5.25 -3.50
N PHE A 21 5.24 -4.22 -2.79
CA PHE A 21 6.04 -3.06 -2.42
C PHE A 21 7.16 -3.44 -1.43
N PHE A 22 6.81 -4.15 -0.34
CA PHE A 22 7.80 -4.57 0.64
C PHE A 22 8.79 -5.61 0.10
N ALA A 23 8.34 -6.55 -0.73
CA ALA A 23 9.19 -7.55 -1.37
C ALA A 23 10.20 -6.88 -2.32
N HIS A 24 9.75 -5.92 -3.12
CA HIS A 24 10.65 -5.17 -3.99
C HIS A 24 11.70 -4.38 -3.20
N ILE A 25 11.33 -3.81 -2.05
CA ILE A 25 12.28 -3.14 -1.14
C ILE A 25 13.27 -4.15 -0.52
N GLU A 26 12.79 -5.30 -0.07
CA GLU A 26 13.62 -6.38 0.51
C GLU A 26 14.71 -6.84 -0.47
N GLU A 27 14.32 -7.10 -1.71
CA GLU A 27 15.20 -7.54 -2.79
C GLU A 27 16.22 -6.46 -3.19
N ASN A 28 15.89 -5.19 -2.97
CA ASN A 28 16.69 -4.03 -3.38
C ASN A 28 17.14 -3.17 -2.20
N LEU A 29 17.32 -3.77 -1.01
CA LEU A 29 17.63 -3.03 0.22
C LEU A 29 18.83 -2.07 0.11
N PRO A 30 19.95 -2.42 -0.58
CA PRO A 30 21.07 -1.50 -0.78
C PRO A 30 20.71 -0.23 -1.56
N LEU A 31 19.69 -0.28 -2.42
CA LEU A 31 19.16 0.89 -3.14
C LEU A 31 18.28 1.74 -2.23
N TYR A 32 17.37 1.13 -1.47
CA TYR A 32 16.38 1.85 -0.68
C TYR A 32 16.94 2.48 0.61
N ARG A 33 17.92 1.83 1.26
CA ARG A 33 18.53 2.36 2.48
C ARG A 33 19.06 3.79 2.32
N PRO A 34 19.91 4.13 1.33
CA PRO A 34 20.39 5.50 1.16
C PRO A 34 19.25 6.48 0.82
N LEU A 35 18.24 6.07 0.06
CA LEU A 35 17.08 6.92 -0.27
C LEU A 35 16.32 7.35 0.99
N PHE A 36 16.20 6.48 1.99
CA PHE A 36 15.48 6.77 3.24
C PHE A 36 16.31 7.54 4.29
N THR A 37 17.64 7.56 4.16
CA THR A 37 18.54 8.25 5.09
C THR A 37 19.02 9.60 4.60
N ASP A 38 19.16 9.76 3.28
CA ASP A 38 19.71 10.97 2.68
C ASP A 38 18.58 11.93 2.26
N PRO A 39 18.63 13.22 2.65
CA PRO A 39 17.64 14.21 2.19
C PRO A 39 17.48 14.30 0.67
N ARG A 40 18.52 13.98 -0.10
CA ARG A 40 18.47 13.96 -1.58
C ARG A 40 17.58 12.84 -2.12
N GLY A 41 17.34 11.79 -1.33
CA GLY A 41 16.39 10.73 -1.66
C GLY A 41 14.93 11.17 -1.62
N ALA A 42 14.61 12.32 -1.02
CA ALA A 42 13.23 12.79 -0.83
C ALA A 42 12.46 12.93 -2.15
N VAL A 43 13.10 13.45 -3.21
CA VAL A 43 12.46 13.60 -4.53
C VAL A 43 12.08 12.25 -5.13
N VAL A 44 12.95 11.24 -4.98
CA VAL A 44 12.68 9.89 -5.48
C VAL A 44 11.57 9.24 -4.66
N LEU A 45 11.62 9.38 -3.32
CA LEU A 45 10.60 8.83 -2.44
C LEU A 45 9.24 9.49 -2.65
N GLU A 46 9.19 10.78 -2.99
CA GLU A 46 7.95 11.46 -3.36
C GLU A 46 7.39 10.94 -4.69
N ALA A 47 8.24 10.67 -5.69
CA ALA A 47 7.80 10.04 -6.93
C ALA A 47 7.27 8.61 -6.69
N VAL A 48 7.94 7.83 -5.82
CA VAL A 48 7.46 6.51 -5.39
C VAL A 48 6.12 6.62 -4.66
N ARG A 49 5.95 7.60 -3.77
CA ARG A 49 4.69 7.89 -3.08
C ARG A 49 3.57 8.17 -4.08
N ALA A 50 3.79 9.07 -5.04
CA ALA A 50 2.80 9.45 -6.04
C ALA A 50 2.43 8.26 -6.96
N ALA A 51 3.40 7.44 -7.37
CA ALA A 51 3.14 6.23 -8.13
C ALA A 51 2.29 5.23 -7.32
N THR A 52 2.63 5.02 -6.05
CA THR A 52 1.90 4.15 -5.13
C THR A 52 0.47 4.64 -4.88
N GLU A 53 0.28 5.96 -4.76
CA GLU A 53 -1.03 6.59 -4.63
C GLU A 53 -1.90 6.32 -5.87
N SER A 54 -1.37 6.57 -7.07
CA SER A 54 -2.08 6.30 -8.32
C SER A 54 -2.47 4.82 -8.45
N MET A 55 -1.54 3.92 -8.12
CA MET A 55 -1.81 2.48 -8.09
C MET A 55 -2.89 2.11 -7.07
N SER A 56 -2.81 2.65 -5.85
CA SER A 56 -3.83 2.44 -4.80
C SER A 56 -5.20 2.92 -5.27
N TYR A 57 -5.28 4.09 -5.89
CA TYR A 57 -6.52 4.61 -6.45
C TYR A 57 -7.10 3.64 -7.49
N GLN A 58 -6.30 3.16 -8.44
CA GLN A 58 -6.77 2.27 -9.51
C GLN A 58 -7.14 0.88 -8.99
N LEU A 59 -6.30 0.26 -8.18
CA LEU A 59 -6.46 -1.12 -7.72
C LEU A 59 -7.61 -1.28 -6.72
N HIS A 60 -7.95 -0.23 -5.96
CA HIS A 60 -9.13 -0.23 -5.09
C HIS A 60 -10.42 0.16 -5.81
N GLN A 61 -10.40 0.49 -7.11
CA GLN A 61 -11.63 0.84 -7.85
C GLN A 61 -12.71 -0.26 -7.79
N PRO A 62 -12.40 -1.57 -7.95
CA PRO A 62 -13.40 -2.62 -7.85
C PRO A 62 -14.12 -2.65 -6.50
N LEU A 63 -13.42 -2.36 -5.39
CA LEU A 63 -14.05 -2.26 -4.07
C LEU A 63 -15.01 -1.11 -3.97
N ARG A 64 -14.59 0.07 -4.44
CA ARG A 64 -15.42 1.26 -4.38
C ARG A 64 -16.71 1.09 -5.18
N LYS A 65 -16.68 0.29 -6.26
CA LYS A 65 -17.88 -0.10 -7.02
C LYS A 65 -18.82 -1.04 -6.25
N ARG A 66 -18.29 -1.82 -5.30
CA ARG A 66 -19.06 -2.73 -4.43
C ARG A 66 -19.55 -2.06 -3.15
N ALA A 67 -18.91 -0.96 -2.75
CA ALA A 67 -19.31 -0.18 -1.59
C ALA A 67 -20.78 0.23 -1.72
N GLY A 68 -21.56 -0.01 -0.65
CA GLY A 68 -22.98 0.35 -0.61
C GLY A 68 -23.22 1.86 -0.54
N SER A 69 -22.18 2.65 -0.25
CA SER A 69 -22.20 4.11 -0.24
C SER A 69 -21.44 4.65 -1.45
N PRO A 70 -21.93 5.72 -2.11
CA PRO A 70 -21.17 6.38 -3.16
C PRO A 70 -19.82 6.88 -2.60
N TRP A 71 -18.75 6.37 -3.18
CA TRP A 71 -17.41 6.94 -3.03
C TRP A 71 -17.25 8.02 -4.09
N ASP A 72 -17.26 9.28 -3.65
CA ASP A 72 -16.83 10.38 -4.51
C ASP A 72 -15.32 10.30 -4.80
N GLU A 73 -14.89 11.00 -5.85
CA GLU A 73 -13.49 11.01 -6.29
C GLU A 73 -12.56 11.59 -5.20
N ASP A 74 -13.04 12.54 -4.41
CA ASP A 74 -12.29 13.18 -3.33
C ASP A 74 -11.93 12.19 -2.22
N ARG A 75 -12.90 11.42 -1.70
CA ARG A 75 -12.65 10.38 -0.70
C ARG A 75 -11.74 9.30 -1.22
N ALA A 76 -11.91 8.90 -2.48
CA ALA A 76 -11.05 7.93 -3.13
C ALA A 76 -9.60 8.43 -3.23
N GLY A 77 -9.40 9.71 -3.60
CA GLY A 77 -8.10 10.36 -3.65
C GLY A 77 -7.45 10.48 -2.28
N LEU A 78 -8.18 10.97 -1.28
CA LEU A 78 -7.69 11.11 0.10
C LEU A 78 -7.29 9.76 0.70
N THR A 79 -8.08 8.72 0.45
CA THR A 79 -7.77 7.35 0.90
C THR A 79 -6.50 6.83 0.23
N ALA A 80 -6.34 7.05 -1.08
CA ALA A 80 -5.15 6.64 -1.81
C ALA A 80 -3.89 7.36 -1.29
N ALA A 81 -3.98 8.67 -1.04
CA ALA A 81 -2.90 9.48 -0.47
C ALA A 81 -2.54 9.04 0.96
N TYR A 82 -3.54 8.75 1.79
CA TYR A 82 -3.33 8.20 3.13
C TYR A 82 -2.58 6.85 3.08
N LEU A 83 -3.07 5.92 2.27
CA LEU A 83 -2.48 4.58 2.16
C LEU A 83 -1.06 4.63 1.60
N SER A 84 -0.79 5.47 0.59
CA SER A 84 0.55 5.60 0.01
C SER A 84 1.55 6.22 0.99
N GLY A 85 1.14 7.26 1.73
CA GLY A 85 1.95 7.89 2.77
C GLY A 85 2.24 6.93 3.92
N ALA A 86 1.23 6.23 4.43
CA ALA A 86 1.37 5.23 5.50
C ALA A 86 2.28 4.07 5.07
N LEU A 87 2.14 3.58 3.83
CA LEU A 87 2.97 2.50 3.29
C LEU A 87 4.44 2.91 3.22
N LEU A 88 4.72 4.11 2.67
CA LEU A 88 6.07 4.61 2.52
C LEU A 88 6.74 4.89 3.88
N ALA A 89 6.00 5.46 4.83
CA ALA A 89 6.49 5.68 6.19
C ALA A 89 6.78 4.35 6.92
N SER A 90 5.94 3.33 6.71
CA SER A 90 6.15 1.98 7.25
C SER A 90 7.40 1.34 6.66
N ALA A 91 7.60 1.43 5.35
CA ALA A 91 8.81 0.98 4.67
C ALA A 91 10.06 1.68 5.16
N ARG A 92 10.03 3.01 5.32
CA ARG A 92 11.15 3.77 5.89
C ARG A 92 11.54 3.21 7.25
N ASN A 93 10.59 3.09 8.18
CA ASN A 93 10.87 2.59 9.52
C ASN A 93 11.39 1.15 9.50
N TRP A 94 10.80 0.30 8.66
CA TRP A 94 11.22 -1.09 8.50
C TRP A 94 12.67 -1.21 7.98
N VAL A 95 13.03 -0.46 6.95
CA VAL A 95 14.39 -0.41 6.37
C VAL A 95 15.41 0.15 7.36
N LEU A 96 15.07 1.23 8.06
CA LEU A 96 15.98 1.87 9.02
C LEU A 96 16.25 1.01 10.26
N ARG A 97 15.32 0.12 10.61
CA ARG A 97 15.50 -0.90 11.67
C ARG A 97 16.24 -2.15 11.18
N GLY A 98 16.67 -2.17 9.92
CA GLY A 98 17.38 -3.31 9.34
C GLY A 98 16.50 -4.48 8.94
N CYS A 99 15.23 -4.23 8.59
CA CYS A 99 14.28 -5.25 8.14
C CYS A 99 14.18 -6.45 9.11
N PRO A 100 13.76 -6.23 10.37
CA PRO A 100 13.76 -7.28 11.41
C PRO A 100 12.84 -8.46 11.08
N GLU A 101 11.84 -8.24 10.24
CA GLU A 101 10.89 -9.23 9.74
C GLU A 101 10.91 -9.24 8.21
N ASN A 102 10.55 -10.36 7.57
CA ASN A 102 10.51 -10.43 6.10
C ASN A 102 9.32 -9.65 5.49
N SER A 103 9.39 -9.42 4.18
CA SER A 103 8.37 -8.66 3.42
C SER A 103 6.94 -9.16 3.60
N ARG A 104 6.73 -10.48 3.77
CA ARG A 104 5.40 -11.05 4.00
C ARG A 104 4.84 -10.57 5.34
N VAL A 105 5.60 -10.65 6.42
CA VAL A 105 5.13 -10.30 7.77
C VAL A 105 4.72 -8.82 7.82
N ILE A 106 5.58 -7.92 7.36
CA ILE A 106 5.29 -6.47 7.40
C ILE A 106 4.10 -6.09 6.50
N ALA A 107 3.94 -6.74 5.34
CA ALA A 107 2.83 -6.48 4.44
C ALA A 107 1.47 -6.91 5.04
N TYR A 108 1.44 -8.08 5.68
CA TYR A 108 0.24 -8.57 6.35
C TYR A 108 -0.08 -7.70 7.57
N TRP A 109 0.93 -7.28 8.34
CA TRP A 109 0.73 -6.36 9.45
C TRP A 109 0.17 -5.00 9.01
N PHE A 110 0.76 -4.39 7.96
CA PHE A 110 0.24 -3.16 7.37
C PHE A 110 -1.23 -3.31 6.93
N SER A 111 -1.54 -4.42 6.26
CA SER A 111 -2.90 -4.69 5.76
C SER A 111 -3.89 -4.93 6.88
N ALA A 112 -3.50 -5.61 7.95
CA ALA A 112 -4.34 -5.82 9.13
C ALA A 112 -4.68 -4.51 9.84
N MET A 113 -3.79 -3.51 9.79
CA MET A 113 -4.07 -2.17 10.32
C MET A 113 -4.95 -1.34 9.37
N ALA A 114 -4.70 -1.40 8.07
CA ALA A 114 -5.37 -0.55 7.09
C ALA A 114 -6.76 -1.07 6.66
N ALA A 115 -6.93 -2.39 6.54
CA ALA A 115 -8.13 -2.98 5.97
C ALA A 115 -9.42 -2.75 6.78
N PRO A 116 -9.44 -2.87 8.12
CA PRO A 116 -10.68 -2.69 8.88
C PRO A 116 -11.30 -1.30 8.68
N GLY A 117 -10.51 -0.24 8.81
CA GLY A 117 -10.98 1.13 8.61
C GLY A 117 -11.36 1.41 7.15
N LEU A 118 -10.63 0.84 6.18
CA LEU A 118 -10.98 0.99 4.77
C LEU A 118 -12.32 0.33 4.44
N LEU A 119 -12.56 -0.87 4.95
CA LEU A 119 -13.81 -1.62 4.75
C LEU A 119 -14.99 -0.93 5.43
N GLU A 120 -14.80 -0.43 6.64
CA GLU A 120 -15.80 0.37 7.37
C GLU A 120 -16.19 1.63 6.58
N LEU A 121 -15.20 2.39 6.08
CA LEU A 121 -15.44 3.56 5.22
C LEU A 121 -16.16 3.21 3.90
N MET A 122 -15.99 1.98 3.41
CA MET A 122 -16.69 1.47 2.23
C MET A 122 -18.11 0.98 2.53
N GLY A 123 -18.54 0.94 3.80
CA GLY A 123 -19.79 0.30 4.19
C GLY A 123 -19.80 -1.20 3.86
N ILE A 124 -18.62 -1.79 3.67
CA ILE A 124 -18.41 -3.22 3.45
C ILE A 124 -18.20 -3.80 4.84
N SER A 125 -19.29 -4.06 5.53
CA SER A 125 -19.25 -4.78 6.82
C SER A 125 -18.90 -6.24 6.56
N GLN A 126 -18.00 -6.82 7.37
CA GLN A 126 -17.77 -8.26 7.39
C GLN A 126 -18.95 -9.01 8.01
#